data_AF-A0A6C0BIQ9-F1
#
_entry.id   AF-A0A6C0BIQ9-F1
#
_cell.length_a   1.000
_cell.length_b   1.000
_cell.length_c   1.000
_cell.angle_alpha   90.00
_cell.angle_beta   90.00
_cell.angle_gamma   90.00
#
_symmetry.space_group_name_H-M   'P 1'
#
loop_
_entity.id
_entity.type
_entity.pdbx_description
1 polymer ?
#
loop_
_entity_poly.entity_id
_entity_poly.type
_entity_poly.pdbx_seq_one_letter_code
_entity_poly.pdbx_strand_id
1 'polypeptide(L)'
;MLEIIGFIHVILCSIISLYWLWSSKAFDIFYIFYFLSLNLSWVIMNNECFITYFFKVLKDPNYKMGQNNEVKDFEPILGKTGSVLFNQYLLTMNVINLFLILTRSFDSFRKIAIALFILSYTFYIEANHFSFINKDSRKKIYISHGIISFFVLAYFVNSWLKSR
;
A
#
# COMPACT_ATOMS: atom_id res chain seq x y z
N MET A 1 -21.45 4.45 8.63
CA MET A 1 -20.14 4.30 9.33
C MET A 1 -19.08 3.72 8.38
N LEU A 2 -19.30 2.57 7.74
CA LEU A 2 -18.41 2.08 6.67
C LEU A 2 -18.26 3.09 5.52
N GLU A 3 -19.34 3.77 5.15
CA GLU A 3 -19.32 4.88 4.18
C GLU A 3 -18.39 6.02 4.59
N ILE A 4 -18.36 6.39 5.88
CA ILE A 4 -17.47 7.46 6.37
C ILE A 4 -16.00 7.04 6.20
N ILE A 5 -15.68 5.79 6.53
CA ILE A 5 -14.33 5.23 6.35
C ILE A 5 -13.98 5.20 4.86
N GLY A 6 -14.89 4.72 4.01
CA GLY A 6 -14.70 4.70 2.55
C GLY A 6 -14.48 6.09 1.97
N PHE A 7 -15.24 7.09 2.44
CA PHE A 7 -15.12 8.48 2.01
C PHE A 7 -13.75 9.07 2.40
N ILE A 8 -13.30 8.82 3.63
CA ILE A 8 -11.96 9.22 4.10
C ILE A 8 -10.88 8.55 3.25
N HIS A 9 -10.99 7.25 2.96
CA HIS A 9 -10.04 6.56 2.09
C HIS A 9 -10.00 7.17 0.69
N VAL A 10 -11.15 7.43 0.06
CA VAL A 10 -11.19 8.05 -1.27
C VAL A 10 -10.48 9.41 -1.25
N ILE A 11 -10.79 10.29 -0.30
CA ILE A 11 -10.15 11.60 -0.20
C ILE A 11 -8.63 11.47 0.02
N LEU A 12 -8.21 10.67 1.00
CA LEU A 12 -6.78 10.53 1.32
C LEU A 12 -6.01 9.90 0.15
N CYS A 13 -6.56 8.85 -0.47
CA CYS A 13 -5.95 8.22 -1.63
C CYS A 13 -5.87 9.19 -2.81
N SER A 14 -6.89 10.03 -3.05
CA SER A 14 -6.86 11.07 -4.08
C SER A 14 -5.81 12.15 -3.80
N ILE A 15 -5.62 12.57 -2.55
CA ILE A 15 -4.58 13.52 -2.18
C ILE A 15 -3.20 12.89 -2.44
N ILE A 16 -2.99 11.66 -1.97
CA ILE A 16 -1.71 10.96 -2.12
C ILE A 16 -1.39 10.66 -3.59
N SER A 17 -2.39 10.29 -4.40
CA SER A 17 -2.18 10.00 -5.82
C SER A 17 -1.72 11.24 -6.59
N LEU A 18 -2.12 12.44 -6.16
CA LEU A 18 -1.70 13.72 -6.72
C LEU A 18 -0.35 14.22 -6.17
N TYR A 19 0.36 13.42 -5.37
CA TYR A 19 1.66 13.75 -4.81
C TYR A 19 2.61 14.41 -5.81
N TRP A 20 2.72 13.85 -7.02
CA TRP A 20 3.61 14.35 -8.07
C TRP A 20 3.49 15.86 -8.33
N LEU A 21 2.31 16.47 -8.16
CA LEU A 21 2.05 17.90 -8.43
C LEU A 21 2.81 18.85 -7.48
N TRP A 22 3.02 18.46 -6.22
CA TRP A 22 3.68 19.30 -5.20
C TRP A 22 4.96 18.65 -4.67
N SER A 23 5.51 17.74 -5.45
CA SER A 23 6.55 16.86 -4.98
C SER A 23 7.93 17.53 -4.96
N SER A 24 8.75 17.19 -3.96
CA SER A 24 10.11 17.72 -3.80
C SER A 24 11.04 16.64 -3.24
N LYS A 25 12.36 16.80 -3.38
CA LYS A 25 13.34 15.86 -2.82
C LYS A 25 13.17 15.65 -1.31
N ALA A 26 12.79 16.71 -0.58
CA ALA A 26 12.55 16.65 0.85
C ALA A 26 11.26 15.87 1.18
N PHE A 27 10.25 15.90 0.32
CA PHE A 27 9.02 15.14 0.50
C PHE A 27 9.11 13.69 0.04
N ASP A 28 10.04 13.36 -0.87
CA ASP A 28 10.20 12.01 -1.42
C ASP A 28 10.53 10.97 -0.33
N ILE A 29 11.35 11.33 0.65
CA ILE A 29 11.66 10.44 1.77
C ILE A 29 10.39 10.11 2.57
N PHE A 30 9.54 11.10 2.84
CA PHE A 30 8.29 10.91 3.57
C PHE A 30 7.29 10.09 2.76
N TYR A 31 7.20 10.31 1.45
CA TYR A 31 6.35 9.49 0.58
C TYR A 31 6.79 8.03 0.59
N ILE A 32 8.10 7.75 0.48
CA ILE A 32 8.63 6.38 0.54
C ILE A 32 8.36 5.75 1.92
N PHE A 33 8.60 6.47 3.02
CA PHE A 33 8.28 5.96 4.35
C PHE A 33 6.80 5.64 4.52
N TYR A 34 5.94 6.55 4.09
CA TYR A 34 4.49 6.36 4.10
C TYR A 34 4.12 5.11 3.28
N PHE A 35 4.62 5.00 2.05
CA PHE A 35 4.28 3.91 1.15
C PHE A 35 4.76 2.55 1.66
N LEU A 36 5.99 2.46 2.18
CA LEU A 36 6.52 1.23 2.78
C LEU A 36 5.74 0.83 4.04
N SER A 37 5.45 1.79 4.91
CA SER A 37 4.70 1.55 6.15
C SER A 37 3.27 1.11 5.86
N LEU A 38 2.63 1.74 4.87
CA LEU A 38 1.30 1.38 4.43
C LEU A 38 1.29 -0.08 3.92
N ASN A 39 2.16 -0.44 2.99
CA ASN A 39 2.22 -1.82 2.46
C ASN A 39 2.49 -2.85 3.55
N LEU A 40 3.44 -2.58 4.45
CA LEU A 40 3.72 -3.47 5.57
C LEU A 40 2.49 -3.62 6.48
N SER A 41 1.75 -2.53 6.73
CA SER A 41 0.50 -2.61 7.48
C SER A 41 -0.54 -3.49 6.78
N TRP A 42 -0.72 -3.36 5.47
CA TRP A 42 -1.66 -4.22 4.71
C TRP A 42 -1.28 -5.70 4.79
N VAL A 43 0.02 -6.02 4.73
CA VAL A 43 0.50 -7.42 4.89
C VAL A 43 0.23 -7.94 6.30
N ILE A 44 0.56 -7.18 7.33
CA ILE A 44 0.34 -7.57 8.74
C ILE A 44 -1.17 -7.72 9.02
N MET A 45 -1.97 -6.87 8.41
CA MET A 45 -3.42 -6.77 8.63
C MET A 45 -4.23 -7.67 7.69
N ASN A 46 -3.60 -8.61 6.97
CA ASN A 46 -4.25 -9.53 6.02
C ASN A 46 -5.16 -8.83 4.99
N ASN A 47 -4.68 -7.74 4.40
CA ASN A 47 -5.42 -6.88 3.48
C ASN A 47 -6.63 -6.15 4.08
N GLU A 48 -6.52 -5.74 5.35
CA GLU A 48 -7.54 -4.93 6.00
C GLU A 48 -6.94 -3.62 6.52
N CYS A 49 -7.66 -2.51 6.39
CA CYS A 49 -7.27 -1.27 7.03
C CYS A 49 -7.44 -1.39 8.56
N PHE A 50 -6.44 -0.97 9.33
CA PHE A 50 -6.46 -1.00 10.80
C PHE A 50 -7.73 -0.36 11.40
N ILE A 51 -8.15 0.78 10.84
CA ILE A 51 -9.34 1.50 11.29
C ILE A 51 -10.59 0.62 11.08
N THR A 52 -10.73 0.03 9.91
CA THR A 52 -11.83 -0.89 9.58
C THR A 52 -11.83 -2.10 10.52
N TYR A 53 -10.68 -2.72 10.74
CA TYR A 53 -10.52 -3.84 11.66
C TYR A 53 -10.97 -3.47 13.09
N PHE A 54 -10.50 -2.34 13.61
CA PHE A 54 -10.85 -1.86 14.94
C PHE A 54 -12.36 -1.69 15.13
N PHE A 55 -13.04 -1.08 14.15
CA PHE A 55 -14.50 -0.93 14.19
C PHE A 55 -15.25 -2.25 14.11
N LYS A 56 -14.75 -3.25 13.35
CA LYS A 56 -15.39 -4.56 13.27
C LYS A 56 -15.25 -5.34 14.59
N VAL A 57 -14.09 -5.30 15.22
CA VAL A 57 -13.85 -5.94 16.54
C VAL A 57 -14.71 -5.32 17.63
N LEU A 58 -14.91 -3.99 17.62
CA LEU A 58 -15.81 -3.34 18.57
C LEU A 58 -17.27 -3.79 18.43
N LYS A 59 -17.69 -4.23 17.24
CA LYS A 59 -19.06 -4.72 16.98
C LYS A 59 -19.19 -6.21 17.24
N ASP A 60 -18.16 -6.99 16.91
CA ASP A 60 -18.08 -8.42 17.14
C ASP A 60 -16.70 -8.79 17.70
N PRO A 61 -16.60 -9.06 19.02
CA PRO A 61 -15.34 -9.47 19.64
C PRO A 61 -14.74 -10.75 19.09
N ASN A 62 -15.53 -11.57 18.37
CA ASN A 62 -15.05 -12.80 17.72
C ASN A 62 -14.52 -12.54 16.30
N TYR A 63 -14.60 -11.31 15.79
CA TYR A 63 -14.14 -10.95 14.46
C TYR A 63 -12.62 -11.18 14.33
N LYS A 64 -12.22 -12.00 13.35
CA LYS A 64 -10.82 -12.18 13.01
C LYS A 64 -10.42 -11.27 11.86
N MET A 65 -9.24 -10.69 12.00
CA MET A 65 -8.61 -9.83 11.00
C MET A 65 -8.53 -10.50 9.63
N GLY A 66 -9.00 -9.81 8.59
CA GLY A 66 -9.04 -10.35 7.23
C GLY A 66 -10.06 -11.48 7.01
N GLN A 67 -10.96 -11.75 7.98
CA GLN A 67 -12.03 -12.75 7.82
C GLN A 67 -13.07 -12.31 6.78
N ASN A 68 -13.28 -11.00 6.64
CA ASN A 68 -14.09 -10.39 5.58
C ASN A 68 -13.20 -9.48 4.74
N ASN A 69 -12.48 -10.08 3.78
CA ASN A 69 -11.72 -9.37 2.75
C ASN A 69 -12.62 -8.75 1.66
N GLU A 70 -13.92 -8.60 1.92
CA GLU A 70 -14.84 -7.82 1.09
C GLU A 70 -14.57 -6.31 1.21
N VAL A 71 -13.31 -5.93 1.35
CA VAL A 71 -12.80 -4.55 1.44
C VAL A 71 -12.85 -3.94 0.05
N LYS A 72 -14.08 -3.82 -0.41
CA LYS A 72 -14.58 -2.92 -1.43
C LYS A 72 -14.77 -1.57 -0.74
N ASP A 73 -13.75 -1.07 -0.06
CA ASP A 73 -13.82 0.14 0.78
C ASP A 73 -14.33 1.36 -0.01
N PHE A 74 -14.12 1.33 -1.32
CA PHE A 74 -14.59 2.35 -2.24
C PHE A 74 -16.04 2.13 -2.71
N GLU A 75 -16.58 0.90 -2.67
CA GLU A 75 -17.90 0.59 -3.27
C GLU A 75 -19.07 1.28 -2.60
N PRO A 76 -19.13 1.43 -1.26
CA PRO A 76 -20.18 2.21 -0.62
C PRO A 76 -20.27 3.66 -1.11
N ILE A 77 -19.18 4.20 -1.67
CA ILE A 77 -19.09 5.61 -2.10
C ILE A 77 -19.12 5.76 -3.62
N LEU A 78 -18.37 4.93 -4.34
CA LEU A 78 -18.16 5.03 -5.79
C LEU A 78 -18.98 4.00 -6.59
N GLY A 79 -19.66 3.07 -5.90
CA GLY A 79 -20.26 1.89 -6.51
C GLY A 79 -19.21 0.91 -7.04
N LYS A 80 -19.67 -0.25 -7.53
CA LYS A 80 -18.81 -1.33 -8.03
C LYS A 80 -17.88 -0.86 -9.15
N THR A 81 -18.44 -0.26 -10.21
CA THR A 81 -17.66 0.19 -11.37
C THR A 81 -16.70 1.31 -11.01
N GLY A 82 -17.16 2.32 -10.26
CA GLY A 82 -16.32 3.44 -9.84
C GLY A 82 -15.15 3.00 -8.96
N SER A 83 -15.35 2.00 -8.10
CA SER A 83 -14.30 1.42 -7.25
C SER A 83 -13.19 0.75 -8.05
N VAL A 84 -13.56 0.00 -9.09
CA VAL A 84 -12.58 -0.66 -9.98
C VAL A 84 -11.76 0.40 -10.73
N LEU A 85 -12.43 1.40 -11.31
CA LEU A 85 -11.76 2.49 -12.03
C LEU A 85 -10.86 3.32 -11.11
N PHE A 86 -11.33 3.62 -9.90
CA PHE A 86 -10.56 4.37 -8.91
C PHE A 86 -9.32 3.58 -8.47
N ASN A 87 -9.45 2.28 -8.22
CA ASN A 87 -8.29 1.45 -7.88
C ASN A 87 -7.26 1.39 -9.02
N GLN A 88 -7.70 1.26 -10.27
CA GLN A 88 -6.82 1.35 -11.44
C GLN A 88 -6.10 2.71 -11.51
N TYR A 89 -6.84 3.81 -11.32
CA TYR A 89 -6.28 5.16 -11.24
C TYR A 89 -5.21 5.27 -10.14
N LEU A 90 -5.48 4.76 -8.93
CA LEU A 90 -4.51 4.79 -7.82
C LEU A 90 -3.24 4.02 -8.15
N LEU A 91 -3.36 2.83 -8.76
CA LEU A 91 -2.20 2.04 -9.20
C LEU A 91 -1.38 2.79 -10.25
N THR A 92 -2.03 3.39 -11.25
CA THR A 92 -1.35 4.20 -12.28
C THR A 92 -0.62 5.39 -11.67
N MET A 93 -1.30 6.16 -10.80
CA MET A 93 -0.69 7.32 -10.15
C MET A 93 0.46 6.93 -9.23
N ASN A 94 0.37 5.77 -8.57
CA ASN A 94 1.46 5.26 -7.76
C ASN A 94 2.71 4.95 -8.61
N VAL A 95 2.54 4.33 -9.79
CA VAL A 95 3.65 4.11 -10.73
C VAL A 95 4.28 5.43 -11.15
N ILE A 96 3.46 6.45 -11.48
CA ILE A 96 3.94 7.79 -11.85
C ILE A 96 4.75 8.41 -10.69
N ASN A 97 4.19 8.42 -9.48
CA ASN A 97 4.86 8.97 -8.29
C ASN A 97 6.22 8.30 -8.04
N LEU A 98 6.26 6.97 -8.10
CA LEU A 98 7.48 6.19 -7.86
C LEU A 98 8.53 6.39 -8.95
N PHE A 99 8.12 6.43 -10.22
CA PHE A 99 9.01 6.76 -11.33
C PHE A 99 9.63 8.15 -11.16
N LEU A 100 8.82 9.14 -10.78
CA LEU A 100 9.27 10.50 -10.55
C LEU A 100 10.25 10.57 -9.35
N ILE A 101 9.98 9.86 -8.27
CA ILE A 101 10.90 9.74 -7.12
C ILE A 101 12.23 9.10 -7.54
N LEU A 102 12.19 7.98 -8.27
CA LEU A 102 13.39 7.25 -8.71
C LEU A 102 14.27 8.06 -9.67
N THR A 103 13.68 8.94 -10.48
CA THR A 103 14.45 9.77 -11.43
C THR A 103 15.16 10.92 -10.74
N ARG A 104 14.55 11.57 -9.74
CA ARG A 104 15.13 12.78 -9.12
C ARG A 104 15.84 12.58 -7.79
N SER A 105 15.51 11.53 -7.04
CA SER A 105 15.91 11.37 -5.64
C SER A 105 16.66 10.09 -5.39
N PHE A 106 17.45 10.11 -4.30
CA PHE A 106 18.26 9.00 -3.78
C PHE A 106 19.47 8.60 -4.63
N ASP A 107 20.44 7.96 -3.97
CA ASP A 107 21.58 7.32 -4.62
C ASP A 107 21.17 5.99 -5.30
N SER A 108 22.06 5.46 -6.13
CA SER A 108 21.80 4.25 -6.92
C SER A 108 21.38 3.05 -6.07
N PHE A 109 21.92 2.87 -4.87
CA PHE A 109 21.59 1.72 -4.04
C PHE A 109 20.17 1.81 -3.47
N ARG A 110 19.78 2.99 -2.96
CA ARG A 110 18.40 3.25 -2.54
C ARG A 110 17.40 3.09 -3.69
N LYS A 111 17.76 3.50 -4.91
CA LYS A 111 16.92 3.30 -6.10
C LYS A 111 16.70 1.81 -6.39
N ILE A 112 17.75 0.99 -6.31
CA ILE A 112 17.65 -0.47 -6.48
C ILE A 112 16.73 -1.07 -5.40
N ALA A 113 16.89 -0.67 -4.13
CA ALA A 113 16.03 -1.15 -3.05
C ALA A 113 14.55 -0.81 -3.29
N ILE A 114 14.24 0.42 -3.70
CA ILE A 114 12.88 0.83 -4.07
C ILE A 114 12.38 0.01 -5.27
N ALA A 115 13.19 -0.17 -6.31
CA ALA A 115 12.79 -0.93 -7.50
C ALA A 115 12.47 -2.40 -7.18
N LEU A 116 13.27 -3.05 -6.34
CA LEU A 116 13.01 -4.42 -5.86
C LEU A 116 11.72 -4.49 -5.04
N PHE A 117 11.49 -3.50 -4.19
CA PHE A 117 10.24 -3.39 -3.44
C PHE A 117 9.03 -3.26 -4.39
N ILE A 118 9.10 -2.38 -5.38
CA ILE A 118 8.04 -2.21 -6.40
C ILE A 118 7.76 -3.51 -7.14
N LEU A 119 8.81 -4.20 -7.59
CA LEU A 119 8.66 -5.49 -8.27
C LEU A 119 7.94 -6.51 -7.37
N SER A 120 8.32 -6.58 -6.09
CA SER A 120 7.67 -7.47 -5.12
C SER A 120 6.20 -7.09 -4.89
N TYR A 121 5.88 -5.79 -4.87
CA TYR A 121 4.53 -5.28 -4.74
C TYR A 121 3.66 -5.62 -5.95
N THR A 122 4.21 -5.57 -7.16
CA THR A 122 3.50 -6.03 -8.36
C THR A 122 3.12 -7.50 -8.24
N PHE A 123 4.06 -8.38 -7.86
CA PHE A 123 3.74 -9.79 -7.62
C PHE A 123 2.68 -9.98 -6.53
N TYR A 124 2.74 -9.16 -5.47
CA TYR A 124 1.75 -9.17 -4.40
C TYR A 124 0.33 -8.83 -4.90
N ILE A 125 0.19 -7.78 -5.72
CA ILE A 125 -1.09 -7.38 -6.30
C ILE A 125 -1.61 -8.43 -7.29
N GLU A 126 -0.76 -8.95 -8.17
CA GLU A 126 -1.15 -9.99 -9.13
C GLU A 126 -1.60 -11.29 -8.42
N ALA A 127 -0.96 -11.63 -7.30
CA ALA A 127 -1.36 -12.75 -6.45
C ALA A 127 -2.77 -12.56 -5.85
N ASN A 128 -3.23 -11.33 -5.66
CA ASN A 128 -4.59 -11.03 -5.22
C ASN A 128 -5.61 -11.09 -6.36
N HIS A 129 -5.21 -10.72 -7.58
CA HIS A 129 -6.10 -10.60 -8.73
C HIS A 129 -6.34 -11.94 -9.44
N PHE A 130 -5.32 -12.78 -9.57
CA PHE A 130 -5.41 -14.02 -10.33
C PHE A 130 -5.83 -15.23 -9.49
N SER A 131 -7.03 -15.73 -9.76
CA SER A 131 -7.61 -16.92 -9.10
C SER A 131 -6.86 -18.23 -9.38
N PHE A 132 -6.08 -18.31 -10.46
CA PHE A 132 -5.30 -19.50 -10.81
C PHE A 132 -4.07 -19.72 -9.91
N ILE A 133 -3.65 -18.70 -9.12
CA ILE A 133 -2.54 -18.86 -8.18
C ILE A 133 -3.05 -19.61 -6.95
N ASN A 134 -2.51 -20.79 -6.72
CA ASN A 134 -2.89 -21.64 -5.60
C ASN A 134 -2.61 -20.93 -4.24
N LYS A 135 -3.29 -21.39 -3.19
CA LYS A 135 -3.27 -20.76 -1.86
C LYS A 135 -1.86 -20.74 -1.24
N ASP A 136 -1.07 -21.80 -1.43
CA ASP A 136 0.28 -21.90 -0.89
C ASP A 136 1.26 -20.93 -1.56
N SER A 137 1.17 -20.80 -2.89
CA SER A 137 1.94 -19.83 -3.67
C SER A 137 1.59 -18.40 -3.27
N ARG A 138 0.30 -18.08 -3.09
CA ARG A 138 -0.12 -16.76 -2.58
C ARG A 138 0.48 -16.46 -1.22
N LYS A 139 0.43 -17.42 -0.29
CA LYS A 139 1.03 -17.29 1.04
C LYS A 139 2.53 -17.02 0.96
N LYS A 140 3.27 -17.73 0.10
CA LYS A 140 4.71 -17.50 -0.13
C LYS A 140 4.97 -16.09 -0.66
N ILE A 141 4.20 -15.62 -1.64
CA ILE A 141 4.33 -14.28 -2.21
C ILE A 141 4.11 -13.21 -1.13
N TYR A 142 3.07 -13.36 -0.29
CA TYR A 142 2.79 -12.40 0.78
C TYR A 142 3.91 -12.35 1.82
N ILE A 143 4.43 -13.51 2.24
CA ILE A 143 5.55 -13.58 3.17
C ILE A 143 6.79 -12.92 2.57
N SER A 144 7.13 -13.25 1.33
CA SER A 144 8.27 -12.66 0.62
C SER A 144 8.13 -11.13 0.49
N HIS A 145 6.94 -10.64 0.11
CA HIS A 145 6.67 -9.21 0.01
C HIS A 145 6.79 -8.52 1.37
N GLY A 146 6.23 -9.11 2.44
CA GLY A 146 6.36 -8.59 3.81
C GLY A 146 7.82 -8.48 4.27
N ILE A 147 8.63 -9.51 4.01
CA ILE A 147 10.06 -9.53 4.32
C ILE A 147 10.80 -8.41 3.57
N ILE A 148 10.57 -8.29 2.26
CA ILE A 148 11.18 -7.23 1.44
C ILE A 148 10.78 -5.84 1.94
N SER A 149 9.48 -5.64 2.21
CA SER A 149 8.93 -4.40 2.75
C SER A 149 9.61 -4.00 4.05
N PHE A 150 9.77 -4.95 4.97
CA PHE A 150 10.43 -4.75 6.25
C PHE A 150 11.90 -4.35 6.09
N PHE A 151 12.67 -5.09 5.28
CA PHE A 151 14.09 -4.80 5.08
C PHE A 151 14.32 -3.45 4.39
N VAL A 152 13.52 -3.11 3.38
CA VAL A 152 13.62 -1.81 2.70
C VAL A 152 13.25 -0.70 3.67
N LEU A 153 12.17 -0.84 4.46
CA LEU A 153 11.81 0.14 5.49
C LEU A 153 12.93 0.34 6.51
N ALA A 154 13.46 -0.76 7.08
CA ALA A 154 14.56 -0.71 8.04
C ALA A 154 15.81 -0.03 7.46
N TYR A 155 16.12 -0.30 6.19
CA TYR A 155 17.23 0.34 5.48
C TYR A 155 17.04 1.86 5.37
N PHE A 156 15.84 2.31 4.99
CA PHE A 156 15.52 3.74 4.92
C PHE A 156 15.55 4.42 6.29
N VAL A 157 15.00 3.78 7.34
CA VAL A 157 15.04 4.29 8.72
C VAL A 157 16.49 4.48 9.18
N ASN A 158 17.32 3.43 9.06
CA ASN A 158 18.72 3.48 9.46
C ASN A 158 19.48 4.56 8.68
N SER A 159 19.25 4.66 7.38
CA SER A 159 19.91 5.66 6.56
C SER A 159 19.49 7.10 6.90
N TRP A 160 18.24 7.31 7.32
CA TRP A 160 17.75 8.60 7.75
C TRP A 160 18.33 9.00 9.11
N LEU A 161 18.39 8.06 10.07
CA LEU A 161 18.99 8.29 11.37
C LEU A 161 20.47 8.68 11.28
N LYS A 162 21.24 8.11 10.34
CA LYS A 162 22.65 8.45 10.11
C LYS A 162 22.89 9.82 9.45
N SER A 163 21.84 10.43 8.89
CA SER A 163 21.94 11.72 8.19
C SER A 163 21.62 12.93 9.09
N ARG A 164 21.31 12.66 10.37
CA ARG A 164 21.09 13.65 11.43
C ARG A 164 22.28 13.65 12.37
#